data_AF-A0A1Q7SE62-F1
#
_entry.id   AF-A0A1Q7SE62-F1
#
_cell.length_a   1.000
_cell.length_b   1.000
_cell.length_c   1.000
_cell.angle_alpha   90.00
_cell.angle_beta   90.00
_cell.angle_gamma   90.00
#
_symmetry.space_group_name_H-M   'P 1'
#
loop_
_entity.id
_entity.type
_entity.pdbx_description
1 polymer ?
#
loop_
_entity_poly.entity_id
_entity_poly.type
_entity_poly.pdbx_seq_one_letter_code
_entity_poly.pdbx_strand_id
1 'polypeptide(L)'
;MDRPSRELLTVALVLAALAGLGGAAVGAAGVPDRLDRFRELALARQARAQTGGELTADAYREMYALLDEEIVESLASGGPFASPGFLQERLDAFGDVWGGALLGVVGVDRLVVGAFRLADAPGVSTVRVYGRLRGEAALLATIHREGQPVVYPAAPAPDGAPQFVTAWEGASSGRGTRALRLELARQAGDSVRVVWSTAELFPQGLVARSYTVRPKEIRVRYELRYPGWTPGCDAQTEGEDVYRLATDTGVFARPTRTYHQPWHQELHAAVWRLLEALGVGDEATLAALVPDARLRRRLPPELRAEPACDAPEDGPTPRTVSVPASEGRTPWELVFRRTADGWRLTRATQVLP
;
A
#
# COMPACT_ATOMS: atom_id res chain seq x y z
N MET A 1 13.42 -96.48 -9.73
CA MET A 1 11.95 -96.48 -9.67
C MET A 1 11.56 -95.46 -8.60
N ASP A 2 10.87 -94.36 -8.88
CA ASP A 2 10.41 -93.83 -10.16
C ASP A 2 10.43 -92.29 -10.18
N ARG A 3 10.56 -91.70 -11.38
CA ARG A 3 10.01 -90.38 -11.72
C ARG A 3 8.61 -90.63 -12.29
N PRO A 4 7.61 -89.78 -12.00
CA PRO A 4 7.41 -88.54 -12.79
C PRO A 4 6.91 -87.39 -11.87
N SER A 5 6.45 -86.19 -12.26
CA SER A 5 6.40 -85.34 -13.48
C SER A 5 6.04 -83.92 -12.96
N ARG A 6 6.65 -82.82 -13.43
CA ARG A 6 6.11 -81.89 -14.47
C ARG A 6 4.61 -81.55 -14.35
N GLU A 7 4.17 -80.31 -14.50
CA GLU A 7 4.80 -78.98 -14.67
C GLU A 7 3.93 -77.99 -13.84
N LEU A 8 4.10 -76.67 -13.70
CA LEU A 8 4.68 -75.57 -14.49
C LEU A 8 5.95 -74.97 -13.80
N LEU A 9 6.71 -73.94 -14.24
CA LEU A 9 6.53 -72.69 -15.03
C LEU A 9 5.85 -71.53 -14.22
N THR A 10 6.41 -70.31 -14.03
CA THR A 10 7.51 -69.59 -14.73
C THR A 10 8.04 -68.37 -13.92
N VAL A 11 9.37 -68.11 -13.89
CA VAL A 11 10.09 -66.77 -13.94
C VAL A 11 9.83 -65.71 -12.82
N ALA A 12 10.77 -64.89 -12.30
CA ALA A 12 12.18 -64.50 -12.61
C ALA A 12 12.95 -64.22 -11.26
N LEU A 13 14.27 -64.28 -11.04
CA LEU A 13 15.47 -63.72 -11.72
C LEU A 13 15.37 -62.20 -12.00
N VAL A 14 16.26 -61.30 -11.56
CA VAL A 14 17.70 -61.40 -11.25
C VAL A 14 18.07 -60.48 -10.07
N LEU A 15 18.91 -60.98 -9.17
CA LEU A 15 19.64 -60.20 -8.17
C LEU A 15 21.05 -59.85 -8.70
N ALA A 16 21.59 -58.71 -8.25
CA ALA A 16 22.96 -58.21 -8.47
C ALA A 16 23.29 -57.59 -9.84
N ALA A 17 23.23 -56.26 -9.89
CA ALA A 17 24.17 -55.41 -10.61
C ALA A 17 24.33 -54.07 -9.87
N LEU A 18 25.50 -53.43 -9.99
CA LEU A 18 25.84 -52.09 -9.48
C LEU A 18 26.06 -51.93 -7.97
N ALA A 19 27.09 -52.61 -7.46
CA ALA A 19 28.00 -51.95 -6.53
C ALA A 19 29.09 -51.21 -7.34
N GLY A 20 29.35 -49.94 -7.00
CA GLY A 20 30.54 -49.20 -7.42
C GLY A 20 30.38 -48.20 -8.57
N LEU A 21 30.27 -46.91 -8.23
CA LEU A 21 31.05 -45.76 -8.74
C LEU A 21 30.28 -44.44 -8.48
N GLY A 22 30.98 -43.41 -8.01
CA GLY A 22 30.43 -42.07 -7.79
C GLY A 22 30.54 -41.62 -6.33
N GLY A 23 31.48 -40.72 -6.06
CA GLY A 23 31.87 -40.33 -4.70
C GLY A 23 30.71 -39.88 -3.83
N ALA A 24 30.70 -40.34 -2.57
CA ALA A 24 29.92 -39.72 -1.52
C ALA A 24 30.36 -38.26 -1.40
N ALA A 25 29.53 -37.34 -1.88
CA ALA A 25 29.62 -35.96 -1.48
C ALA A 25 29.43 -35.93 0.03
N VAL A 26 30.48 -35.53 0.76
CA VAL A 26 30.37 -35.19 2.18
C VAL A 26 29.66 -33.84 2.26
N GLY A 27 28.37 -33.85 1.92
CA GLY A 27 27.44 -32.78 2.26
C GLY A 27 27.33 -32.75 3.79
N ALA A 28 27.47 -31.56 4.37
CA ALA A 28 27.55 -31.40 5.81
C ALA A 28 26.25 -31.88 6.50
N ALA A 29 26.29 -33.06 7.09
CA ALA A 29 25.28 -33.49 8.05
C ALA A 29 25.43 -32.63 9.31
N GLY A 30 24.49 -31.73 9.60
CA GLY A 30 24.57 -30.90 10.81
C GLY A 30 23.59 -29.73 10.93
N VAL A 31 22.92 -29.31 9.86
CA VAL A 31 21.85 -28.29 9.92
C VAL A 31 20.62 -28.86 9.18
N PRO A 32 19.40 -28.80 9.75
CA PRO A 32 18.18 -29.06 8.98
C PRO A 32 18.13 -28.13 7.77
N ASP A 33 17.64 -28.58 6.61
CA ASP A 33 17.39 -27.65 5.51
C ASP A 33 16.45 -26.55 6.02
N ARG A 34 16.82 -25.28 5.84
CA ARG A 34 16.01 -24.15 6.29
C ARG A 34 14.62 -24.19 5.68
N LEU A 35 14.50 -24.70 4.45
CA LEU A 35 13.21 -24.89 3.78
C LEU A 35 12.39 -26.02 4.43
N ASP A 36 13.02 -27.09 4.90
CA ASP A 36 12.35 -28.14 5.68
C ASP A 36 11.86 -27.60 7.02
N ARG A 37 12.72 -26.87 7.76
CA ARG A 37 12.33 -26.24 9.03
C ARG A 37 11.21 -25.21 8.84
N PHE A 38 11.25 -24.42 7.78
CA PHE A 38 10.18 -23.49 7.43
C PHE A 38 8.88 -24.23 7.07
N ARG A 39 8.98 -25.40 6.41
CA ARG A 39 7.83 -26.28 6.11
C ARG A 39 7.19 -26.85 7.38
N GLU A 40 7.97 -27.24 8.38
CA GLU A 40 7.44 -27.64 9.69
C GLU A 40 6.62 -26.51 10.34
N LEU A 41 7.13 -25.28 10.33
CA LEU A 41 6.44 -24.10 10.87
C LEU A 41 5.16 -23.76 10.09
N ALA A 42 5.19 -23.87 8.74
CA ALA A 42 4.03 -23.67 7.89
C ALA A 42 2.94 -24.73 8.13
N LEU A 43 3.31 -26.00 8.29
CA LEU A 43 2.37 -27.08 8.63
C LEU A 43 1.77 -26.89 10.04
N ALA A 44 2.59 -26.49 11.02
CA ALA A 44 2.13 -26.17 12.37
C ALA A 44 1.12 -25.02 12.38
N ARG A 45 1.29 -24.00 11.52
CA ARG A 45 0.28 -22.95 11.30
C ARG A 45 -1.03 -23.52 10.80
N GLN A 46 -1.00 -24.31 9.73
CA GLN A 46 -2.21 -24.84 9.10
C GLN A 46 -3.02 -25.71 10.08
N ALA A 47 -2.34 -26.53 10.88
CA ALA A 47 -2.99 -27.33 11.94
C ALA A 47 -3.63 -26.46 13.04
N ARG A 48 -3.04 -25.31 13.39
CA ARG A 48 -3.65 -24.36 14.35
C ARG A 48 -4.81 -23.58 13.76
N ALA A 49 -4.70 -23.11 12.52
CA ALA A 49 -5.78 -22.43 11.83
C ALA A 49 -7.06 -23.31 11.74
N GLN A 50 -6.89 -24.61 11.50
CA GLN A 50 -7.99 -25.60 11.52
C GLN A 50 -8.66 -25.77 12.89
N THR A 51 -7.96 -25.45 13.98
CA THR A 51 -8.47 -25.54 15.36
C THR A 51 -8.85 -24.17 15.94
N GLY A 52 -8.85 -23.11 15.12
CA GLY A 52 -9.17 -21.74 15.53
C GLY A 52 -8.08 -21.05 16.35
N GLY A 53 -6.87 -21.61 16.38
CA GLY A 53 -5.71 -21.02 17.08
C GLY A 53 -4.73 -20.32 16.14
N GLU A 54 -4.00 -19.35 16.67
CA GLU A 54 -2.96 -18.62 15.93
C GLU A 54 -1.54 -19.17 16.20
N LEU A 55 -0.59 -18.80 15.33
CA LEU A 55 0.84 -18.96 15.63
C LEU A 55 1.27 -17.96 16.71
N THR A 56 2.30 -18.32 17.48
CA THR A 56 2.93 -17.38 18.41
C THR A 56 3.79 -16.36 17.66
N ALA A 57 3.98 -15.18 18.24
CA ALA A 57 4.91 -14.17 17.72
C ALA A 57 6.35 -14.71 17.59
N ASP A 58 6.74 -15.70 18.42
CA ASP A 58 8.03 -16.35 18.35
C ASP A 58 8.20 -17.21 17.09
N ALA A 59 7.16 -17.93 16.65
CA ALA A 59 7.20 -18.71 15.41
C ALA A 59 7.35 -17.81 14.18
N TYR A 60 6.63 -16.68 14.14
CA TYR A 60 6.82 -15.67 13.10
C TYR A 60 8.24 -15.07 13.12
N ARG A 61 8.83 -14.87 14.31
CA ARG A 61 10.21 -14.40 14.44
C ARG A 61 11.22 -15.42 13.92
N GLU A 62 11.03 -16.70 14.25
CA GLU A 62 11.85 -17.82 13.76
C GLU A 62 11.80 -17.91 12.22
N MET A 63 10.62 -17.82 11.63
CA MET A 63 10.47 -17.79 10.16
C MET A 63 11.23 -16.64 9.51
N TYR A 64 11.11 -15.42 10.04
CA TYR A 64 11.85 -14.28 9.49
C TYR A 64 13.37 -14.44 9.66
N ALA A 65 13.84 -15.08 10.73
CA ALA A 65 15.25 -15.41 10.91
C ALA A 65 15.74 -16.43 9.87
N LEU A 66 14.97 -17.48 9.56
CA LEU A 66 15.30 -18.45 8.51
C LEU A 66 15.43 -17.78 7.13
N LEU A 67 14.54 -16.83 6.81
CA LEU A 67 14.62 -16.03 5.57
C LEU A 67 15.85 -15.11 5.55
N ASP A 68 16.20 -14.50 6.68
CA ASP A 68 17.38 -13.64 6.80
C ASP A 68 18.68 -14.44 6.65
N GLU A 69 18.80 -15.59 7.31
CA GLU A 69 19.96 -16.46 7.22
C GLU A 69 20.22 -16.96 5.80
N GLU A 70 19.16 -17.39 5.10
CA GLU A 70 19.23 -17.84 3.72
C GLU A 70 19.79 -16.76 2.78
N ILE A 71 19.30 -15.52 2.93
CA ILE A 71 19.76 -14.38 2.13
C ILE A 71 21.20 -14.02 2.50
N VAL A 72 21.53 -13.97 3.79
CA VAL A 72 22.87 -13.62 4.27
C VAL A 72 23.92 -14.64 3.82
N GLU A 73 23.63 -15.95 3.89
CA GLU A 73 24.53 -17.00 3.41
C GLU A 73 24.72 -16.96 1.89
N SER A 74 23.64 -16.75 1.14
CA SER A 74 23.68 -16.58 -0.32
C SER A 74 24.49 -15.36 -0.74
N LEU A 75 24.35 -14.23 -0.02
CA LEU A 75 25.15 -13.02 -0.21
C LEU A 75 26.62 -13.20 0.19
N ALA A 76 26.91 -13.96 1.26
CA ALA A 76 28.27 -14.28 1.68
C ALA A 76 28.99 -15.18 0.66
N SER A 77 28.27 -16.12 0.06
CA SER A 77 28.77 -17.00 -1.01
C SER A 77 29.12 -16.25 -2.29
N GLY A 78 28.45 -15.12 -2.57
CA GLY A 78 28.78 -14.24 -3.68
C GLY A 78 28.43 -14.78 -5.07
N GLY A 79 28.95 -14.12 -6.11
CA GLY A 79 28.78 -14.55 -7.50
C GLY A 79 27.30 -14.68 -7.91
N PRO A 80 26.90 -15.76 -8.61
CA PRO A 80 25.51 -15.94 -9.05
C PRO A 80 24.53 -16.11 -7.88
N PHE A 81 24.97 -16.67 -6.75
CA PHE A 81 24.14 -16.92 -5.56
C PHE A 81 23.78 -15.61 -4.83
N ALA A 82 24.59 -14.56 -4.98
CA ALA A 82 24.28 -13.22 -4.48
C ALA A 82 23.40 -12.38 -5.43
N SER A 83 22.97 -12.94 -6.58
CA SER A 83 22.17 -12.20 -7.56
C SER A 83 20.71 -12.05 -7.11
N PRO A 84 20.04 -10.91 -7.39
CA PRO A 84 18.62 -10.74 -7.05
C PRO A 84 17.69 -11.81 -7.66
N GLY A 85 18.05 -12.35 -8.84
CA GLY A 85 17.29 -13.43 -9.47
C GLY A 85 17.34 -14.73 -8.68
N PHE A 86 18.54 -15.19 -8.32
CA PHE A 86 18.71 -16.39 -7.48
C PHE A 86 18.04 -16.22 -6.10
N LEU A 87 18.21 -15.07 -5.46
CA LEU A 87 17.56 -14.76 -4.19
C LEU A 87 16.03 -14.78 -4.30
N GLN A 88 15.46 -14.32 -5.42
CA GLN A 88 14.02 -14.41 -5.68
C GLN A 88 13.57 -15.86 -5.86
N GLU A 89 14.28 -16.66 -6.68
CA GLU A 89 13.96 -18.10 -6.86
C GLU A 89 13.96 -18.87 -5.53
N ARG A 90 14.90 -18.56 -4.63
CA ARG A 90 14.91 -19.13 -3.27
C ARG A 90 13.70 -18.67 -2.47
N LEU A 91 13.38 -17.37 -2.45
CA LEU A 91 12.24 -16.83 -1.72
C LEU A 91 10.89 -17.31 -2.23
N ASP A 92 10.75 -17.55 -3.54
CA ASP A 92 9.54 -18.12 -4.14
C ASP A 92 9.27 -19.52 -3.56
N ALA A 93 10.29 -20.36 -3.40
CA ALA A 93 10.17 -21.67 -2.76
C ALA A 93 9.71 -21.61 -1.28
N PHE A 94 10.14 -20.59 -0.51
CA PHE A 94 9.60 -20.33 0.82
C PHE A 94 8.15 -19.82 0.76
N GLY A 95 7.81 -19.01 -0.24
CA GLY A 95 6.47 -18.46 -0.44
C GLY A 95 5.42 -19.53 -0.77
N ASP A 96 5.78 -20.46 -1.65
CA ASP A 96 4.97 -21.64 -2.02
C ASP A 96 4.65 -22.51 -0.81
N VAL A 97 5.66 -22.77 0.04
CA VAL A 97 5.49 -23.53 1.28
C VAL A 97 4.55 -22.83 2.28
N TRP A 98 4.53 -21.50 2.32
CA TRP A 98 3.64 -20.76 3.22
C TRP A 98 2.17 -20.77 2.79
N GLY A 99 1.92 -20.78 1.48
CA GLY A 99 0.57 -20.67 0.90
C GLY A 99 -0.08 -19.31 1.16
N GLY A 100 0.59 -18.22 0.75
CA GLY A 100 0.06 -16.85 0.85
C GLY A 100 1.07 -15.76 1.24
N ALA A 101 2.37 -16.03 1.17
CA ALA A 101 3.38 -15.01 1.44
C ALA A 101 3.58 -14.11 0.21
N LEU A 102 3.96 -12.86 0.45
CA LEU A 102 4.63 -12.02 -0.54
C LEU A 102 6.07 -11.87 -0.07
N LEU A 103 7.00 -12.48 -0.80
CA LEU A 103 8.44 -12.38 -0.55
C LEU A 103 9.08 -11.88 -1.84
N GLY A 104 9.58 -10.64 -1.85
CA GLY A 104 10.23 -10.05 -3.01
C GLY A 104 11.57 -9.42 -2.65
N VAL A 105 12.57 -9.47 -3.53
CA VAL A 105 13.86 -8.78 -3.37
C VAL A 105 14.18 -7.84 -4.52
N VAL A 106 14.82 -6.71 -4.18
CA VAL A 106 15.25 -5.69 -5.14
C VAL A 106 16.69 -5.29 -4.85
N GLY A 107 17.53 -5.27 -5.89
CA GLY A 107 18.88 -4.71 -5.80
C GLY A 107 18.86 -3.17 -5.82
N VAL A 108 19.58 -2.54 -4.89
CA VAL A 108 19.68 -1.08 -4.74
C VAL A 108 21.15 -0.70 -4.56
N ASP A 109 21.84 -0.48 -5.68
CA ASP A 109 23.31 -0.33 -5.71
C ASP A 109 23.98 -1.53 -5.00
N ARG A 110 24.72 -1.28 -3.91
CA ARG A 110 25.40 -2.28 -3.08
C ARG A 110 24.53 -2.95 -2.00
N LEU A 111 23.22 -2.66 -1.98
CA LEU A 111 22.26 -3.24 -1.04
C LEU A 111 21.32 -4.22 -1.74
N VAL A 112 20.82 -5.19 -0.99
CA VAL A 112 19.63 -5.98 -1.37
C VAL A 112 18.51 -5.64 -0.39
N VAL A 113 17.32 -5.37 -0.90
CA VAL A 113 16.17 -4.96 -0.09
C VAL A 113 15.04 -5.95 -0.29
N GLY A 114 14.70 -6.69 0.77
CA GLY A 114 13.55 -7.58 0.84
C GLY A 114 12.28 -6.82 1.24
N ALA A 115 11.17 -7.11 0.57
CA ALA A 115 9.83 -6.61 0.84
C ALA A 115 8.92 -7.79 1.18
N PHE A 116 8.73 -8.06 2.48
CA PHE A 116 8.14 -9.31 2.96
C PHE A 116 6.82 -9.09 3.72
N ARG A 117 5.81 -9.91 3.40
CA ARG A 117 4.57 -10.04 4.15
C ARG A 117 4.15 -11.50 4.18
N LEU A 118 4.11 -12.10 5.37
CA LEU A 118 3.49 -13.41 5.59
C LEU A 118 1.98 -13.23 5.78
N ALA A 119 1.15 -14.02 5.09
CA ALA A 119 -0.29 -14.06 5.39
C ALA A 119 -0.53 -14.48 6.85
N ASP A 120 -1.60 -13.92 7.44
CA ASP A 120 -2.06 -14.21 8.81
C ASP A 120 -1.07 -13.82 9.94
N ALA A 121 0.04 -13.15 9.61
CA ALA A 121 0.89 -12.48 10.58
C ALA A 121 0.25 -11.13 10.98
N PRO A 122 -0.07 -10.90 12.27
CA PRO A 122 -0.78 -9.70 12.69
C PRO A 122 0.08 -8.44 12.53
N GLY A 123 -0.30 -7.56 11.60
CA GLY A 123 0.12 -6.14 11.57
C GLY A 123 1.56 -5.83 11.14
N VAL A 124 2.39 -6.82 10.77
CA VAL A 124 3.82 -6.59 10.45
C VAL A 124 4.22 -7.09 9.06
N SER A 125 4.02 -6.22 8.07
CA SER A 125 4.85 -6.24 6.87
C SER A 125 6.23 -5.68 7.21
N THR A 126 7.27 -6.23 6.56
CA THR A 126 8.65 -5.82 6.81
C THR A 126 9.37 -5.46 5.52
N VAL A 127 10.21 -4.42 5.58
CA VAL A 127 11.28 -4.20 4.62
C VAL A 127 12.60 -4.48 5.31
N ARG A 128 13.35 -5.45 4.79
CA ARG A 128 14.59 -5.97 5.36
C ARG A 128 15.73 -5.57 4.44
N VAL A 129 16.78 -4.96 4.98
CA VAL A 129 17.87 -4.40 4.16
C VAL A 129 19.17 -5.11 4.46
N TYR A 130 19.70 -5.78 3.44
CA TYR A 130 20.93 -6.55 3.49
C TYR A 130 22.05 -5.80 2.78
N GLY A 131 23.28 -5.96 3.27
CA GLY A 131 24.47 -5.36 2.70
C GLY A 131 25.71 -5.89 3.41
N ARG A 132 26.79 -5.11 3.45
CA ARG A 132 28.00 -5.46 4.19
C ARG A 132 28.09 -4.73 5.52
N LEU A 133 28.22 -5.47 6.62
CA LEU A 133 28.58 -4.98 7.94
C LEU A 133 30.03 -5.40 8.22
N ARG A 134 30.95 -4.44 8.41
CA ARG A 134 32.38 -4.70 8.64
C ARG A 134 33.06 -5.60 7.57
N GLY A 135 32.49 -5.66 6.37
CA GLY A 135 32.97 -6.45 5.24
C GLY A 135 32.19 -7.76 4.98
N GLU A 136 31.48 -8.28 5.98
CA GLU A 136 30.69 -9.52 5.90
C GLU A 136 29.24 -9.24 5.51
N ALA A 137 28.56 -10.20 4.87
CA ALA A 137 27.14 -10.05 4.53
C ALA A 137 26.30 -10.04 5.82
N ALA A 138 25.35 -9.11 5.93
CA ALA A 138 24.50 -8.97 7.12
C ALA A 138 23.18 -8.25 6.81
N LEU A 139 22.19 -8.48 7.68
CA LEU A 139 21.00 -7.64 7.80
C LEU A 139 21.36 -6.32 8.51
N LEU A 140 21.28 -5.20 7.79
CA LEU A 140 21.63 -3.86 8.29
C LEU A 140 20.45 -3.14 8.96
N ALA A 141 19.21 -3.44 8.55
CA ALA A 141 18.00 -2.85 9.13
C ALA A 141 16.75 -3.66 8.83
N THR A 142 15.75 -3.59 9.72
CA THR A 142 14.37 -4.02 9.46
C THR A 142 13.40 -2.88 9.75
N ILE A 143 12.61 -2.49 8.75
CA ILE A 143 11.57 -1.47 8.84
C ILE A 143 10.22 -2.19 8.90
N HIS A 144 9.44 -1.91 9.94
CA HIS A 144 8.13 -2.52 10.19
C HIS A 144 7.02 -1.48 9.95
N ARG A 145 6.00 -1.80 9.16
CA ARG A 145 4.79 -0.96 8.97
C ARG A 145 3.56 -1.81 8.65
N GLU A 146 2.40 -1.19 8.76
CA GLU A 146 1.15 -1.66 8.17
C GLU A 146 1.14 -1.48 6.65
N GLY A 147 0.32 -2.29 5.95
CA GLY A 147 0.20 -2.27 4.50
C GLY A 147 1.22 -3.17 3.79
N GLN A 148 0.96 -3.52 2.54
CA GLN A 148 1.83 -4.32 1.68
C GLN A 148 3.06 -3.50 1.24
N PRO A 149 4.29 -3.99 1.45
CA PRO A 149 5.49 -3.29 1.03
C PRO A 149 5.74 -3.49 -0.47
N VAL A 150 6.07 -2.41 -1.16
CA VAL A 150 6.60 -2.41 -2.53
C VAL A 150 7.83 -1.52 -2.55
N VAL A 151 8.96 -2.04 -3.01
CA VAL A 151 10.26 -1.33 -2.99
C VAL A 151 10.66 -0.89 -4.38
N TYR A 152 11.10 0.36 -4.50
CA TYR A 152 11.56 0.98 -5.72
C TYR A 152 12.96 1.56 -5.52
N PRO A 153 13.94 1.26 -6.40
CA PRO A 153 15.24 1.92 -6.36
C PRO A 153 15.10 3.43 -6.57
N ALA A 154 15.74 4.22 -5.70
CA ALA A 154 15.89 5.65 -5.89
C ALA A 154 17.27 5.95 -6.50
N ALA A 155 17.46 7.16 -7.03
CA ALA A 155 18.80 7.65 -7.31
C ALA A 155 19.58 7.78 -5.99
N PRO A 156 20.90 7.51 -5.98
CA PRO A 156 21.72 7.70 -4.78
C PRO A 156 21.65 9.13 -4.23
N ALA A 157 21.94 9.25 -2.94
CA ALA A 157 22.11 10.53 -2.29
C ALA A 157 23.34 11.29 -2.83
N PRO A 158 23.49 12.59 -2.55
CA PRO A 158 24.59 13.42 -3.08
C PRO A 158 25.99 12.96 -2.64
N ASP A 159 26.08 12.24 -1.51
CA ASP A 159 27.27 11.57 -0.98
C ASP A 159 27.51 10.16 -1.57
N GLY A 160 26.68 9.74 -2.53
CA GLY A 160 26.70 8.39 -3.10
C GLY A 160 26.10 7.32 -2.19
N ALA A 161 25.40 7.67 -1.10
CA ALA A 161 24.73 6.67 -0.28
C ALA A 161 23.52 6.05 -1.01
N PRO A 162 23.37 4.70 -1.01
CA PRO A 162 22.20 4.02 -1.58
C PRO A 162 20.89 4.50 -0.95
N GLN A 163 19.86 4.63 -1.79
CA GLN A 163 18.52 5.03 -1.40
C GLN A 163 17.45 4.21 -2.11
N PHE A 164 16.33 3.98 -1.43
CA PHE A 164 15.15 3.36 -2.02
C PHE A 164 13.87 3.96 -1.43
N VAL A 165 12.80 3.92 -2.22
CA VAL A 165 11.45 4.28 -1.79
C VAL A 165 10.70 3.00 -1.46
N THR A 166 10.08 2.94 -0.28
CA THR A 166 9.06 1.94 0.03
C THR A 166 7.69 2.59 -0.08
N ALA A 167 6.81 1.98 -0.86
CA ALA A 167 5.37 2.18 -0.77
C ALA A 167 4.77 1.12 0.14
N TRP A 168 4.00 1.56 1.13
CA TRP A 168 3.23 0.70 2.02
C TRP A 168 1.76 0.87 1.67
N GLU A 169 1.21 -0.11 0.96
CA GLU A 169 -0.15 -0.08 0.43
C GLU A 169 -1.14 -0.74 1.40
N GLY A 170 -2.06 0.03 1.94
CA GLY A 170 -3.19 -0.51 2.68
C GLY A 170 -4.20 -1.23 1.78
N ALA A 171 -5.22 -1.81 2.41
CA ALA A 171 -6.32 -2.45 1.70
C ALA A 171 -7.04 -1.47 0.74
N SER A 172 -7.59 -2.01 -0.35
CA SER A 172 -8.48 -1.27 -1.26
C SER A 172 -9.74 -0.81 -0.52
N SER A 173 -10.15 0.44 -0.74
CA SER A 173 -11.37 1.04 -0.20
C SER A 173 -12.67 0.53 -0.85
N GLY A 174 -12.56 -0.34 -1.86
CA GLY A 174 -13.65 -0.74 -2.74
C GLY A 174 -14.04 0.32 -3.78
N ARG A 175 -13.50 1.55 -3.69
CA ARG A 175 -13.88 2.71 -4.53
C ARG A 175 -12.75 3.22 -5.43
N GLY A 176 -11.81 2.32 -5.75
CA GLY A 176 -10.64 2.64 -6.59
C GLY A 176 -9.54 3.42 -5.87
N THR A 177 -9.56 3.47 -4.53
CA THR A 177 -8.55 4.14 -3.70
C THR A 177 -8.01 3.20 -2.63
N ARG A 178 -6.85 3.51 -2.04
CA ARG A 178 -6.24 2.74 -0.94
C ARG A 178 -5.45 3.65 0.00
N ALA A 179 -5.31 3.25 1.26
CA ALA A 179 -4.34 3.92 2.13
C ALA A 179 -2.91 3.72 1.58
N LEU A 180 -2.08 4.75 1.66
CA LEU A 180 -0.72 4.72 1.13
C LEU A 180 0.22 5.48 2.08
N ARG A 181 1.36 4.88 2.42
CA ARG A 181 2.50 5.58 3.03
C ARG A 181 3.72 5.40 2.14
N LEU A 182 4.38 6.49 1.78
CA LEU A 182 5.66 6.45 1.07
C LEU A 182 6.77 6.85 2.04
N GLU A 183 7.89 6.14 2.00
CA GLU A 183 9.09 6.40 2.80
C GLU A 183 10.33 6.32 1.92
N LEU A 184 11.25 7.27 2.05
CA LEU A 184 12.58 7.21 1.46
C LEU A 184 13.56 6.75 2.53
N ALA A 185 14.18 5.60 2.32
CA ALA A 185 15.26 5.10 3.16
C ALA A 185 16.63 5.44 2.53
N ARG A 186 17.65 5.62 3.38
CA ARG A 186 19.04 5.88 2.99
C ARG A 186 20.00 5.11 3.90
N GLN A 187 21.07 4.55 3.32
CA GLN A 187 22.19 4.03 4.11
C GLN A 187 22.90 5.15 4.88
N ALA A 188 23.13 4.95 6.17
CA ALA A 188 23.89 5.85 7.04
C ALA A 188 24.94 5.02 7.80
N GLY A 189 26.17 5.02 7.28
CA GLY A 189 27.23 4.10 7.73
C GLY A 189 26.80 2.64 7.61
N ASP A 190 26.95 1.90 8.69
CA ASP A 190 26.60 0.47 8.81
C ASP A 190 25.09 0.21 9.00
N SER A 191 24.24 1.25 8.91
CA SER A 191 22.80 1.17 9.16
C SER A 191 21.97 1.75 8.01
N VAL A 192 20.65 1.60 8.07
CA VAL A 192 19.71 2.25 7.14
C VAL A 192 18.61 2.96 7.93
N ARG A 193 18.29 4.20 7.54
CA ARG A 193 17.27 5.03 8.20
C ARG A 193 16.29 5.62 7.19
N VAL A 194 15.05 5.83 7.61
CA VAL A 194 14.08 6.65 6.88
C VAL A 194 14.50 8.12 7.00
N VAL A 195 14.56 8.83 5.88
CA VAL A 195 14.98 10.25 5.79
C VAL A 195 13.88 11.17 5.25
N TRP A 196 12.74 10.62 4.84
CA TRP A 196 11.54 11.35 4.42
C TRP A 196 10.33 10.42 4.44
N SER A 197 9.16 10.91 4.83
CA SER A 197 7.90 10.15 4.79
C SER A 197 6.69 11.01 4.45
N THR A 198 5.73 10.47 3.70
CA THR A 198 4.41 11.11 3.53
C THR A 198 3.58 11.14 4.81
N ALA A 199 3.92 10.35 5.85
CA ALA A 199 3.23 10.40 7.14
C ALA A 199 3.37 11.77 7.84
N GLU A 200 4.50 12.46 7.62
CA GLU A 200 4.74 13.82 8.13
C GLU A 200 3.94 14.87 7.34
N LEU A 201 3.62 14.59 6.07
CA LEU A 201 2.88 15.46 5.17
C LEU A 201 1.37 15.28 5.24
N PHE A 202 0.92 14.08 5.63
CA PHE A 202 -0.48 13.64 5.72
C PHE A 202 -0.71 12.94 7.07
N PRO A 203 -0.79 13.69 8.19
CA PRO A 203 -0.89 13.11 9.53
C PRO A 203 -2.19 12.32 9.77
N GLN A 204 -3.24 12.58 8.98
CA GLN A 204 -4.51 11.85 9.01
C GLN A 204 -4.53 10.63 8.05
N GLY A 205 -3.36 10.24 7.53
CA GLY A 205 -3.21 9.25 6.48
C GLY A 205 -3.42 9.84 5.08
N LEU A 206 -2.74 9.23 4.11
CA LEU A 206 -2.86 9.54 2.68
C LEU A 206 -3.68 8.43 2.01
N VAL A 207 -4.75 8.82 1.31
CA VAL A 207 -5.63 7.89 0.58
C VAL A 207 -5.44 8.12 -0.92
N ALA A 208 -4.61 7.29 -1.53
CA ALA A 208 -4.23 7.42 -2.94
C ALA A 208 -5.24 6.71 -3.86
N ARG A 209 -5.62 7.38 -4.95
CA ARG A 209 -6.29 6.76 -6.11
C ARG A 209 -5.27 6.11 -7.03
N SER A 210 -4.13 6.78 -7.24
CA SER A 210 -3.01 6.23 -7.99
C SER A 210 -1.70 6.86 -7.54
N TYR A 211 -0.59 6.15 -7.76
CA TYR A 211 0.74 6.71 -7.61
C TYR A 211 1.70 6.07 -8.61
N THR A 212 2.82 6.73 -8.87
CA THR A 212 3.95 6.18 -9.62
C THR A 212 5.25 6.58 -8.94
N VAL A 213 6.21 5.67 -8.92
CA VAL A 213 7.55 5.91 -8.37
C VAL A 213 8.57 5.71 -9.48
N ARG A 214 9.47 6.68 -9.65
CA ARG A 214 10.64 6.66 -10.52
C ARG A 214 11.86 7.07 -9.71
N PRO A 215 13.10 6.75 -10.13
CA PRO A 215 14.29 6.98 -9.30
C PRO A 215 14.51 8.42 -8.80
N LYS A 216 13.95 9.44 -9.47
CA LYS A 216 14.06 10.85 -9.09
C LYS A 216 12.72 11.59 -8.94
N GLU A 217 11.59 10.92 -9.19
CA GLU A 217 10.26 11.55 -9.16
C GLU A 217 9.21 10.58 -8.61
N ILE A 218 8.37 11.06 -7.70
CA ILE A 218 7.16 10.36 -7.23
C ILE A 218 5.97 11.23 -7.65
N ARG A 219 4.91 10.62 -8.18
CA ARG A 219 3.62 11.27 -8.38
C ARG A 219 2.56 10.53 -7.60
N VAL A 220 1.71 11.26 -6.88
CA VAL A 220 0.59 10.69 -6.12
C VAL A 220 -0.67 11.49 -6.41
N ARG A 221 -1.74 10.82 -6.84
CA ARG A 221 -3.09 11.38 -6.93
C ARG A 221 -3.96 10.79 -5.83
N TYR A 222 -4.60 11.63 -5.03
CA TYR A 222 -5.22 11.27 -3.75
C TYR A 222 -6.55 11.99 -3.48
N GLU A 223 -7.40 11.35 -2.68
CA GLU A 223 -8.64 11.93 -2.18
C GLU A 223 -8.32 13.10 -1.23
N LEU A 224 -8.90 14.28 -1.48
CA LEU A 224 -8.81 15.41 -0.56
C LEU A 224 -10.01 15.37 0.39
N ARG A 225 -9.78 15.35 1.70
CA ARG A 225 -10.85 15.46 2.71
C ARG A 225 -11.04 16.92 3.11
N TYR A 226 -12.25 17.44 2.90
CA TYR A 226 -12.67 18.80 3.21
C TYR A 226 -14.15 18.78 3.69
N PRO A 227 -14.67 19.86 4.32
CA PRO A 227 -16.07 19.92 4.73
C PRO A 227 -17.02 19.64 3.55
N GLY A 228 -18.02 18.76 3.76
CA GLY A 228 -18.97 18.33 2.73
C GLY A 228 -18.45 17.28 1.73
N TRP A 229 -17.24 16.77 1.90
CA TRP A 229 -16.75 15.62 1.15
C TRP A 229 -17.42 14.30 1.62
N THR A 230 -17.96 13.53 0.67
CA THR A 230 -18.64 12.23 0.90
C THR A 230 -17.93 11.10 0.12
N PRO A 231 -17.28 10.12 0.77
CA PRO A 231 -16.42 9.16 0.09
C PRO A 231 -17.13 8.28 -0.96
N GLY A 232 -16.67 8.36 -2.20
CA GLY A 232 -17.15 7.54 -3.32
C GLY A 232 -18.07 8.25 -4.31
N CYS A 233 -18.36 9.53 -4.09
CA CYS A 233 -19.05 10.33 -5.09
C CYS A 233 -18.11 10.70 -6.24
N ASP A 234 -18.68 10.87 -7.43
CA ASP A 234 -17.93 11.32 -8.61
C ASP A 234 -17.58 12.82 -8.52
N ALA A 235 -16.60 13.21 -9.33
CA ALA A 235 -16.18 14.59 -9.56
C ALA A 235 -15.76 15.39 -8.31
N GLN A 236 -15.42 14.72 -7.21
CA GLN A 236 -14.84 15.33 -6.01
C GLN A 236 -13.46 15.93 -6.25
N THR A 237 -13.08 16.91 -5.42
CA THR A 237 -11.75 17.52 -5.50
C THR A 237 -10.69 16.51 -5.08
N GLU A 238 -9.70 16.29 -5.97
CA GLU A 238 -8.56 15.42 -5.73
C GLU A 238 -7.26 16.21 -5.85
N GLY A 239 -6.28 15.88 -5.01
CA GLY A 239 -4.93 16.44 -5.16
C GLY A 239 -4.07 15.52 -6.01
N GLU A 240 -3.23 16.10 -6.87
CA GLU A 240 -2.07 15.42 -7.48
C GLU A 240 -0.79 16.15 -7.06
N ASP A 241 0.04 15.49 -6.25
CA ASP A 241 1.34 15.98 -5.83
C ASP A 241 2.44 15.31 -6.66
N VAL A 242 3.35 16.13 -7.21
CA VAL A 242 4.61 15.66 -7.81
C VAL A 242 5.75 16.02 -6.87
N TYR A 243 6.49 15.01 -6.43
CA TYR A 243 7.68 15.12 -5.63
C TYR A 243 8.92 14.82 -6.46
N ARG A 244 9.97 15.62 -6.31
CA ARG A 244 11.27 15.39 -6.97
C ARG A 244 12.38 15.26 -5.94
N LEU A 245 13.30 14.34 -6.20
CA LEU A 245 14.49 14.14 -5.37
C LEU A 245 15.42 15.35 -5.55
N ALA A 246 15.61 16.12 -4.49
CA ALA A 246 16.45 17.30 -4.51
C ALA A 246 17.94 16.90 -4.51
N THR A 247 18.73 17.53 -5.38
CA THR A 247 20.12 17.15 -5.71
C THR A 247 21.15 17.56 -4.65
N ASP A 248 20.77 18.42 -3.73
CA ASP A 248 21.57 18.97 -2.63
C ASP A 248 21.42 18.15 -1.33
N THR A 249 20.21 17.64 -1.09
CA THR A 249 19.81 16.98 0.17
C THR A 249 19.55 15.49 -0.01
N GLY A 250 19.22 15.00 -1.21
CA GLY A 250 18.82 13.61 -1.47
C GLY A 250 17.47 13.24 -0.85
N VAL A 251 16.56 14.21 -0.72
CA VAL A 251 15.22 14.05 -0.14
C VAL A 251 14.16 14.54 -1.13
N PHE A 252 12.96 13.99 -1.07
CA PHE A 252 11.84 14.40 -1.92
C PHE A 252 11.24 15.73 -1.44
N ALA A 253 11.37 16.77 -2.27
CA ALA A 253 10.63 18.01 -2.14
C ALA A 253 9.38 17.98 -3.06
N ARG A 254 8.34 18.76 -2.76
CA ARG A 254 7.14 18.91 -3.60
C ARG A 254 7.19 20.19 -4.44
N PRO A 255 7.78 20.19 -5.64
CA PRO A 255 7.79 21.35 -6.53
C PRO A 255 6.41 21.67 -7.15
N THR A 256 5.48 20.72 -7.19
CA THR A 256 4.20 20.91 -7.90
C THR A 256 3.05 20.20 -7.19
N ARG A 257 1.92 20.90 -7.13
CA ARG A 257 0.61 20.38 -6.72
C ARG A 257 -0.43 20.87 -7.72
N THR A 258 -1.28 19.97 -8.18
CA THR A 258 -2.44 20.26 -9.02
C THR A 258 -3.69 19.80 -8.28
N TYR A 259 -4.81 20.51 -8.44
CA TYR A 259 -6.12 20.04 -7.97
C TYR A 259 -6.98 19.68 -9.18
N HIS A 260 -7.52 18.46 -9.17
CA HIS A 260 -8.58 18.03 -10.08
C HIS A 260 -9.92 18.39 -9.46
N GLN A 261 -10.88 18.85 -10.27
CA GLN A 261 -12.20 19.29 -9.80
C GLN A 261 -12.17 20.29 -8.62
N PRO A 262 -11.33 21.35 -8.64
CA PRO A 262 -11.24 22.32 -7.53
C PRO A 262 -12.58 23.04 -7.28
N TRP A 263 -13.44 23.08 -8.29
CA TRP A 263 -14.79 23.65 -8.23
C TRP A 263 -15.65 23.02 -7.12
N HIS A 264 -15.44 21.75 -6.75
CA HIS A 264 -16.24 21.07 -5.72
C HIS A 264 -15.84 21.54 -4.31
N GLN A 265 -14.55 21.75 -4.06
CA GLN A 265 -14.09 22.39 -2.81
C GLN A 265 -14.57 23.84 -2.73
N GLU A 266 -14.50 24.59 -3.84
CA GLU A 266 -15.06 25.95 -3.91
C GLU A 266 -16.58 25.98 -3.66
N LEU A 267 -17.31 25.00 -4.20
CA LEU A 267 -18.77 24.86 -4.01
C LEU A 267 -19.07 24.60 -2.54
N HIS A 268 -18.44 23.59 -1.93
CA HIS A 268 -18.73 23.24 -0.53
C HIS A 268 -18.28 24.30 0.46
N ALA A 269 -17.27 25.13 0.14
CA ALA A 269 -16.98 26.34 0.91
C ALA A 269 -18.13 27.37 0.84
N ALA A 270 -18.84 27.48 -0.30
CA ALA A 270 -20.02 28.34 -0.43
C ALA A 270 -21.27 27.72 0.21
N VAL A 271 -21.46 26.39 0.12
CA VAL A 271 -22.52 25.64 0.82
C VAL A 271 -22.35 25.82 2.32
N TRP A 272 -21.17 25.54 2.88
CA TRP A 272 -20.89 25.68 4.31
C TRP A 272 -21.21 27.10 4.82
N ARG A 273 -20.75 28.14 4.12
CA ARG A 273 -21.05 29.53 4.46
C ARG A 273 -22.55 29.87 4.37
N LEU A 274 -23.31 29.23 3.47
CA LEU A 274 -24.77 29.38 3.42
C LEU A 274 -25.41 28.76 4.67
N LEU A 275 -25.03 27.54 5.03
CA LEU A 275 -25.59 26.83 6.19
C LEU A 275 -25.29 27.58 7.51
N GLU A 276 -24.05 28.06 7.69
CA GLU A 276 -23.69 28.90 8.83
C GLU A 276 -24.49 30.20 8.86
N ALA A 277 -24.58 30.91 7.73
CA ALA A 277 -25.28 32.20 7.66
C ALA A 277 -26.79 32.07 7.90
N LEU A 278 -27.42 30.95 7.52
CA LEU A 278 -28.80 30.63 7.90
C LEU A 278 -28.90 30.45 9.42
N GLY A 279 -28.08 29.56 9.99
CA GLY A 279 -28.12 29.22 11.42
C GLY A 279 -27.84 30.38 12.38
N VAL A 280 -27.15 31.45 11.94
CA VAL A 280 -26.91 32.67 12.74
C VAL A 280 -27.68 33.91 12.27
N GLY A 281 -28.44 33.83 11.17
CA GLY A 281 -29.19 34.97 10.61
C GLY A 281 -28.34 36.07 9.97
N ASP A 282 -27.20 35.75 9.36
CA ASP A 282 -26.33 36.72 8.67
C ASP A 282 -26.90 37.11 7.29
N GLU A 283 -27.84 38.06 7.29
CA GLU A 283 -28.45 38.63 6.07
C GLU A 283 -27.43 39.17 5.06
N ALA A 284 -26.23 39.62 5.47
CA ALA A 284 -25.23 40.13 4.55
C ALA A 284 -24.58 39.00 3.74
N THR A 285 -24.17 37.91 4.41
CA THR A 285 -23.67 36.71 3.74
C THR A 285 -24.78 36.01 2.94
N LEU A 286 -26.00 35.94 3.47
CA LEU A 286 -27.15 35.37 2.75
C LEU A 286 -27.50 36.18 1.50
N ALA A 287 -27.46 37.52 1.54
CA ALA A 287 -27.68 38.35 0.35
C ALA A 287 -26.55 38.19 -0.69
N ALA A 288 -25.31 37.97 -0.24
CA ALA A 288 -24.19 37.72 -1.13
C ALA A 288 -24.28 36.35 -1.81
N LEU A 289 -24.66 35.29 -1.09
CA LEU A 289 -24.75 33.91 -1.60
C LEU A 289 -26.08 33.60 -2.31
N VAL A 290 -27.15 34.31 -1.95
CA VAL A 290 -28.52 34.15 -2.48
C VAL A 290 -29.04 35.52 -2.97
N PRO A 291 -28.62 35.98 -4.16
CA PRO A 291 -28.95 37.33 -4.64
C PRO A 291 -30.46 37.56 -4.85
N ASP A 292 -31.22 36.52 -5.21
CA ASP A 292 -32.68 36.61 -5.33
C ASP A 292 -33.34 36.71 -3.94
N ALA A 293 -33.84 37.90 -3.62
CA ALA A 293 -34.57 38.18 -2.39
C ALA A 293 -35.94 37.48 -2.27
N ARG A 294 -36.48 36.87 -3.34
CA ARG A 294 -37.65 35.97 -3.27
C ARG A 294 -37.22 34.56 -2.86
N LEU A 295 -36.13 34.05 -3.41
CA LEU A 295 -35.54 32.78 -3.01
C LEU A 295 -35.07 32.83 -1.55
N ARG A 296 -34.31 33.86 -1.15
CA ARG A 296 -33.78 34.01 0.22
C ARG A 296 -34.89 33.98 1.28
N ARG A 297 -36.02 34.66 1.04
CA ARG A 297 -37.20 34.65 1.94
C ARG A 297 -37.98 33.32 1.99
N ARG A 298 -37.65 32.35 1.14
CA ARG A 298 -38.24 31.00 1.10
C ARG A 298 -37.33 29.93 1.70
N LEU A 299 -36.10 30.26 2.07
CA LEU A 299 -35.21 29.32 2.75
C LEU A 299 -35.70 29.13 4.19
N PRO A 300 -35.62 27.90 4.73
CA PRO A 300 -35.88 27.67 6.15
C PRO A 300 -34.75 28.27 7.01
N PRO A 301 -35.00 28.53 8.31
CA PRO A 301 -34.04 29.18 9.20
C PRO A 301 -32.80 28.32 9.49
N GLU A 302 -32.87 27.01 9.30
CA GLU A 302 -31.73 26.11 9.44
C GLU A 302 -31.73 25.09 8.29
N LEU A 303 -30.55 24.83 7.71
CA LEU A 303 -30.30 23.71 6.81
C LEU A 303 -29.04 22.98 7.26
N ARG A 304 -28.99 21.67 7.02
CA ARG A 304 -27.84 20.80 7.30
C ARG A 304 -27.37 20.11 6.03
N ALA A 305 -26.07 19.84 5.93
CA ALA A 305 -25.51 19.06 4.84
C ALA A 305 -25.89 17.58 4.98
N GLU A 306 -26.32 16.95 3.89
CA GLU A 306 -26.61 15.52 3.84
C GLU A 306 -25.38 14.72 3.38
N PRO A 307 -25.15 13.49 3.91
CA PRO A 307 -24.03 12.63 3.50
C PRO A 307 -24.35 11.89 2.17
N ALA A 308 -24.78 12.64 1.17
CA ALA A 308 -25.14 12.16 -0.17
C ALA A 308 -24.27 12.82 -1.23
N CYS A 309 -24.31 12.31 -2.47
CA CYS A 309 -23.52 12.84 -3.57
C CYS A 309 -24.19 14.04 -4.24
N ASP A 310 -23.37 15.02 -4.62
CA ASP A 310 -23.78 16.13 -5.47
C ASP A 310 -24.10 15.65 -6.89
N ALA A 311 -25.02 16.35 -7.56
CA ALA A 311 -25.36 16.12 -8.96
C ALA A 311 -24.96 17.32 -9.83
N PRO A 312 -23.78 17.29 -10.49
CA PRO A 312 -23.39 18.30 -11.48
C PRO A 312 -24.17 18.12 -12.79
N GLU A 313 -24.72 19.20 -13.36
CA GLU A 313 -25.50 19.13 -14.61
C GLU A 313 -24.61 19.02 -15.86
N ASP A 314 -23.37 19.56 -15.82
CA ASP A 314 -22.51 19.75 -16.99
C ASP A 314 -21.05 19.29 -16.79
N GLY A 315 -20.56 18.37 -17.62
CA GLY A 315 -19.13 18.23 -17.97
C GLY A 315 -18.10 18.09 -16.82
N PRO A 316 -16.79 18.32 -17.09
CA PRO A 316 -15.76 18.26 -16.06
C PRO A 316 -15.72 19.53 -15.18
N THR A 317 -16.18 20.68 -15.70
CA THR A 317 -16.22 21.95 -14.96
C THR A 317 -17.65 22.49 -14.96
N PRO A 318 -18.53 21.95 -14.09
CA PRO A 318 -19.94 22.30 -14.08
C PRO A 318 -20.17 23.77 -13.77
N ARG A 319 -21.22 24.31 -14.39
CA ARG A 319 -21.75 25.64 -14.07
C ARG A 319 -22.96 25.58 -13.14
N THR A 320 -23.63 24.43 -13.07
CA THR A 320 -24.76 24.16 -12.18
C THR A 320 -24.53 22.84 -11.46
N VAL A 321 -24.79 22.82 -10.15
CA VAL A 321 -24.69 21.62 -9.30
C VAL A 321 -25.83 21.63 -8.28
N SER A 322 -26.55 20.52 -8.19
CA SER A 322 -27.49 20.26 -7.10
C SER A 322 -26.77 19.61 -5.92
N VAL A 323 -26.93 20.19 -4.74
CA VAL A 323 -26.36 19.76 -3.46
C VAL A 323 -27.51 19.32 -2.54
N PRO A 324 -27.44 18.14 -1.91
CA PRO A 324 -28.46 17.68 -0.98
C PRO A 324 -28.30 18.33 0.41
N ALA A 325 -29.41 18.74 1.00
CA ALA A 325 -29.48 19.32 2.34
C ALA A 325 -30.75 18.86 3.07
N SER A 326 -30.89 19.19 4.35
CA SER A 326 -32.12 18.93 5.11
C SER A 326 -32.48 20.00 6.12
N GLU A 327 -33.79 20.15 6.33
CA GLU A 327 -34.40 20.90 7.44
C GLU A 327 -34.93 19.85 8.44
N GLY A 328 -34.13 19.55 9.47
CA GLY A 328 -34.45 18.51 10.46
C GLY A 328 -34.46 17.10 9.86
N ARG A 329 -35.59 16.67 9.31
CA ARG A 329 -35.76 15.39 8.57
C ARG A 329 -36.30 15.58 7.15
N THR A 330 -36.60 16.82 6.77
CA THR A 330 -37.20 17.17 5.49
C THR A 330 -36.08 17.35 4.46
N PRO A 331 -36.03 16.57 3.36
CA PRO A 331 -34.98 16.69 2.36
C PRO A 331 -35.18 17.91 1.44
N TRP A 332 -34.09 18.61 1.16
CA TRP A 332 -34.00 19.78 0.29
C TRP A 332 -32.95 19.58 -0.80
N GLU A 333 -33.27 20.01 -2.01
CA GLU A 333 -32.32 20.16 -3.13
C GLU A 333 -31.91 21.63 -3.24
N LEU A 334 -30.62 21.91 -3.09
CA LEU A 334 -30.03 23.24 -3.24
C LEU A 334 -29.23 23.33 -4.54
N VAL A 335 -29.68 24.15 -5.49
CA VAL A 335 -29.01 24.30 -6.78
C VAL A 335 -28.14 25.54 -6.79
N PHE A 336 -26.84 25.30 -6.87
CA PHE A 336 -25.82 26.33 -7.00
C PHE A 336 -25.42 26.53 -8.45
N ARG A 337 -25.27 27.79 -8.85
CA ARG A 337 -24.74 28.20 -10.14
C ARG A 337 -23.44 28.98 -9.97
N ARG A 338 -22.43 28.68 -10.78
CA ARG A 338 -21.15 29.39 -10.80
C ARG A 338 -21.28 30.71 -11.57
N THR A 339 -20.95 31.81 -10.92
CA THR A 339 -20.85 33.16 -11.49
C THR A 339 -19.39 33.60 -11.54
N ALA A 340 -19.10 34.81 -12.04
CA ALA A 340 -17.76 35.39 -11.99
C ALA A 340 -17.24 35.53 -10.54
N ASP A 341 -18.15 35.80 -9.59
CA ASP A 341 -17.86 36.03 -8.18
C ASP A 341 -17.99 34.75 -7.33
N GLY A 342 -17.97 33.56 -7.96
CA GLY A 342 -18.07 32.25 -7.32
C GLY A 342 -19.47 31.62 -7.36
N TRP A 343 -19.72 30.65 -6.48
CA TRP A 343 -21.00 29.92 -6.45
C TRP A 343 -22.12 30.73 -5.79
N ARG A 344 -23.34 30.65 -6.34
CA ARG A 344 -24.55 31.31 -5.83
C ARG A 344 -25.74 30.35 -5.85
N LEU A 345 -26.56 30.36 -4.81
CA LEU A 345 -27.80 29.59 -4.78
C LEU A 345 -28.82 30.22 -5.72
N THR A 346 -29.38 29.43 -6.64
CA THR A 346 -30.33 29.89 -7.66
C THR A 346 -31.67 29.18 -7.65
N ARG A 347 -31.76 28.00 -7.03
CA ARG A 347 -33.01 27.29 -6.75
C ARG A 347 -32.83 26.52 -5.43
N ALA A 348 -33.87 26.48 -4.61
CA ALA A 348 -33.97 25.63 -3.44
C ALA A 348 -35.36 25.01 -3.41
N THR A 349 -35.43 23.70 -3.29
CA THR A 349 -36.69 22.94 -3.40
C THR A 349 -36.75 21.86 -2.34
N GLN A 350 -37.81 21.85 -1.53
CA GLN A 350 -38.15 20.70 -0.70
C GLN A 350 -38.50 19.53 -1.63
N VAL A 351 -37.83 18.38 -1.47
CA VAL A 351 -37.92 17.25 -2.42
C VAL A 351 -39.20 16.44 -2.22
N LEU A 352 -39.72 16.41 -0.99
CA LEU A 352 -41.02 15.83 -0.63
C LEU A 352 -41.70 16.74 0.41
N PRO A 353 -42.96 17.18 0.19
CA PRO A 353 -43.71 18.04 1.11
C PRO A 353 -44.04 17.35 2.44
#